data_AF-A0A7C5EJR0-F1
#
_entry.id   AF-A0A7C5EJR0-F1
#
_cell.length_a   1.000
_cell.length_b   1.000
_cell.length_c   1.000
_cell.angle_alpha   90.00
_cell.angle_beta   90.00
_cell.angle_gamma   90.00
#
_symmetry.space_group_name_H-M   'P 1'
#
loop_
_entity.id
_entity.type
_entity.pdbx_description
1 polymer ?
#
loop_
_entity_poly.entity_id
_entity_poly.type
_entity_poly.pdbx_seq_one_letter_code
_entity_poly.pdbx_strand_id
1 'polypeptide(L)'
;MVGHRHCRDRAWMPDGCLVHAGKVEAQTHLARAETGAVKEYAVDVVVVGAGPAGIMAALAAASHGRKAALVERQPRPGVKLCATGGGRGNLTNTLPEEDFLRRFGRKARFVAPALRSFGPRRLRSFLNESGVPTTVEDGWRVYPVSGRAS
;
A
#
# COMPACT_ATOMS: atom_id res chain seq x y z
N MET A 1 4.95 30.96 24.03
CA MET A 1 3.57 30.42 24.04
C MET A 1 3.22 29.98 22.63
N VAL A 2 3.48 28.71 22.29
CA VAL A 2 3.21 28.18 20.94
C VAL A 2 1.89 27.43 21.02
N GLY A 3 0.84 28.04 20.48
CA GLY A 3 -0.50 27.47 20.43
C GLY A 3 -0.56 26.28 19.48
N HIS A 4 -1.14 25.19 19.97
CA HIS A 4 -1.54 24.02 19.19
C HIS A 4 -2.41 24.44 17.99
N ARG A 5 -1.97 24.11 16.77
CA ARG A 5 -2.84 24.11 15.59
C ARG A 5 -3.11 22.68 15.15
N HIS A 6 -4.39 22.33 15.26
CA HIS A 6 -5.01 21.11 14.80
C HIS A 6 -4.81 20.94 13.29
N CYS A 7 -4.34 19.77 12.86
CA CYS A 7 -4.21 19.39 11.46
C CYS A 7 -5.59 19.01 10.90
N ARG A 8 -6.33 20.01 10.39
CA ARG A 8 -7.50 19.84 9.53
C ARG A 8 -7.32 20.78 8.35
N ASP A 9 -7.59 20.27 7.15
CA ASP A 9 -7.60 20.95 5.85
C ASP A 9 -6.29 20.95 5.01
N ARG A 10 -6.27 19.98 4.07
CA ARG A 10 -6.07 20.14 2.61
C ARG A 10 -4.83 20.91 2.11
N ALA A 11 -3.86 20.13 1.62
CA ALA A 11 -3.21 20.37 0.32
C ALA A 11 -2.31 19.18 -0.07
N TRP A 12 -2.77 18.30 -0.97
CA TRP A 12 -1.85 17.60 -1.88
C TRP A 12 -2.48 17.40 -3.26
N MET A 13 -2.04 18.32 -4.14
CA MET A 13 -2.03 18.39 -5.61
C MET A 13 -3.35 18.51 -6.42
N PRO A 14 -3.44 19.52 -7.32
CA PRO A 14 -4.52 19.72 -8.27
C PRO A 14 -4.31 18.85 -9.52
N ASP A 15 -5.42 18.52 -10.18
CA ASP A 15 -5.55 17.86 -11.48
C ASP A 15 -5.18 16.37 -11.57
N GLY A 16 -6.15 15.52 -11.20
CA GLY A 16 -6.34 14.22 -11.85
C GLY A 16 -6.18 12.95 -11.00
N CYS A 17 -5.96 13.07 -9.68
CA CYS A 17 -5.90 11.90 -8.80
C CYS A 17 -7.31 11.56 -8.26
N LEU A 18 -7.99 10.58 -8.86
CA LEU A 18 -9.14 9.94 -8.20
C LEU A 18 -8.61 8.87 -7.22
N VAL A 19 -7.84 9.32 -6.23
CA VAL A 19 -7.73 8.63 -4.94
C VAL A 19 -8.91 9.15 -4.14
N HIS A 20 -9.88 8.29 -3.82
CA HIS A 20 -10.95 8.65 -2.89
C HIS A 20 -10.34 8.77 -1.47
N ALA A 21 -9.62 9.86 -1.21
CA ALA A 21 -9.16 10.25 0.12
C ALA A 21 -10.29 11.01 0.82
N GLY A 22 -11.33 10.26 1.18
CA GLY A 22 -12.46 10.69 1.98
C GLY A 22 -13.11 9.46 2.56
N LYS A 23 -12.40 8.80 3.49
CA LYS A 23 -12.51 7.37 3.85
C LYS A 23 -12.03 6.44 2.74
N VAL A 24 -11.20 5.49 3.14
CA VAL A 24 -11.14 4.19 2.49
C VAL A 24 -12.52 3.53 2.69
N GLU A 25 -13.51 3.90 1.88
CA GLU A 25 -14.72 3.09 1.74
C GLU A 25 -14.40 2.04 0.70
N ALA A 26 -13.92 0.88 1.17
CA ALA A 26 -14.02 -0.28 0.32
C ALA A 26 -15.50 -0.69 0.29
N GLN A 27 -16.12 -0.44 -0.86
CA GLN A 27 -17.51 -0.76 -1.09
C GLN A 27 -17.63 -2.27 -1.28
N THR A 28 -17.92 -3.00 -0.20
CA THR A 28 -18.14 -4.46 -0.24
C THR A 28 -19.47 -4.90 -0.85
N HIS A 29 -20.25 -4.00 -1.41
CA HIS A 29 -21.58 -4.34 -1.88
C HIS A 29 -21.71 -4.02 -3.36
N LEU A 30 -21.35 -4.98 -4.20
CA LEU A 30 -22.20 -5.27 -5.37
C LEU A 30 -23.49 -5.92 -4.82
N ALA A 31 -24.28 -5.13 -4.08
CA ALA A 31 -25.70 -5.38 -4.01
C ALA A 31 -26.18 -5.34 -5.47
N ARG A 32 -26.91 -6.37 -5.88
CA ARG A 32 -27.55 -6.40 -7.19
C ARG A 32 -28.34 -5.10 -7.35
N ALA A 33 -27.80 -4.17 -8.14
CA ALA A 33 -28.50 -2.95 -8.47
C ALA A 33 -29.66 -3.35 -9.37
N GLU A 34 -30.84 -3.42 -8.78
CA GLU A 34 -32.10 -3.35 -9.50
C GLU A 34 -32.06 -2.03 -10.29
N THR A 35 -31.95 -2.13 -11.63
CA THR A 35 -31.94 -1.02 -12.61
C THR A 35 -30.79 0.01 -12.54
N GLY A 36 -29.58 -0.41 -12.94
CA GLY A 36 -29.08 -0.08 -14.29
C GLY A 36 -28.32 1.24 -14.60
N ALA A 37 -27.82 2.01 -13.63
CA ALA A 37 -26.87 3.10 -13.95
C ALA A 37 -25.42 2.60 -13.84
N VAL A 38 -24.79 2.29 -14.98
CA VAL A 38 -23.35 1.99 -15.03
C VAL A 38 -22.59 3.31 -14.93
N LYS A 39 -21.75 3.44 -13.91
CA LYS A 39 -20.89 4.61 -13.75
C LYS A 39 -19.58 4.35 -14.49
N GLU A 40 -19.33 5.11 -15.54
CA GLU A 40 -18.12 5.01 -16.35
C GLU A 40 -16.99 5.86 -15.76
N TYR A 41 -15.77 5.33 -15.79
CA TYR A 41 -14.57 6.00 -15.30
C TYR A 41 -13.48 5.90 -16.36
N ALA A 42 -13.00 7.05 -16.85
CA ALA A 42 -11.85 7.11 -17.73
C ALA A 42 -10.55 7.08 -16.90
N VAL A 43 -9.78 6.00 -17.04
CA VAL A 43 -8.51 5.78 -16.34
C VAL A 43 -7.46 5.19 -17.29
N ASP A 44 -6.19 5.48 -17.01
CA ASP A 44 -5.06 4.97 -17.79
C ASP A 44 -4.66 3.55 -17.35
N VAL A 45 -4.83 3.25 -16.05
CA VAL A 45 -4.41 1.99 -15.44
C VAL A 45 -5.50 1.49 -14.50
N VAL A 46 -5.84 0.21 -14.61
CA VAL A 46 -6.71 -0.49 -13.66
C VAL A 46 -5.89 -1.55 -12.92
N VAL A 47 -5.89 -1.47 -11.59
CA VAL A 47 -5.25 -2.44 -10.69
C VAL A 47 -6.33 -3.22 -9.97
N VAL A 48 -6.28 -4.55 -10.07
CA VAL A 48 -7.24 -5.46 -9.45
C VAL A 48 -6.61 -6.12 -8.24
N GLY A 49 -7.16 -5.83 -7.06
CA GLY A 49 -6.73 -6.28 -5.73
C GLY A 49 -5.96 -5.20 -4.97
N ALA A 50 -6.50 -4.73 -3.85
CA ALA A 50 -5.88 -3.75 -2.95
C ALA A 50 -5.08 -4.43 -1.83
N GLY A 51 -4.31 -5.47 -2.18
CA GLY A 51 -3.22 -5.97 -1.33
C GLY A 51 -1.97 -5.09 -1.41
N PRO A 52 -0.87 -5.44 -0.72
CA PRO A 52 0.36 -4.65 -0.73
C PRO A 52 0.87 -4.38 -2.16
N ALA A 53 0.89 -5.40 -3.02
CA ALA A 53 1.37 -5.27 -4.39
C ALA A 53 0.49 -4.32 -5.22
N GLY A 54 -0.84 -4.43 -5.12
CA GLY A 54 -1.75 -3.59 -5.88
C GLY A 54 -1.77 -2.14 -5.42
N ILE A 55 -1.69 -1.89 -4.11
CA ILE A 55 -1.54 -0.55 -3.56
C ILE A 55 -0.25 0.09 -4.09
N MET A 56 0.88 -0.62 -4.00
CA MET A 56 2.16 -0.11 -4.52
C MET A 56 2.14 0.11 -6.04
N ALA A 57 1.46 -0.75 -6.80
CA ALA A 57 1.32 -0.60 -8.24
C ALA A 57 0.47 0.63 -8.63
N ALA A 58 -0.66 0.85 -7.95
CA ALA A 58 -1.51 2.01 -8.18
C ALA A 58 -0.78 3.31 -7.82
N LEU A 59 -0.05 3.32 -6.69
CA LEU A 59 0.78 4.46 -6.28
C LEU A 59 1.92 4.72 -7.26
N ALA A 60 2.58 3.68 -7.77
CA ALA A 60 3.62 3.82 -8.79
C ALA A 60 3.05 4.38 -10.10
N ALA A 61 1.87 3.95 -10.53
CA ALA A 61 1.22 4.53 -11.71
C ALA A 61 0.88 6.01 -11.51
N ALA A 62 0.30 6.35 -10.36
CA ALA A 62 -0.04 7.72 -9.99
C ALA A 62 1.21 8.63 -9.91
N SER A 63 2.33 8.13 -9.36
CA SER A 63 3.58 8.89 -9.28
C SER A 63 4.22 9.17 -10.65
N HIS A 64 3.79 8.47 -11.70
CA HIS A 64 4.17 8.70 -13.09
C HIS A 64 3.09 9.48 -13.88
N GLY A 65 2.18 10.18 -13.17
CA GLY A 65 1.17 11.03 -13.77
C GLY A 65 0.01 10.28 -14.44
N ARG A 66 -0.19 9.00 -14.12
CA ARG A 66 -1.30 8.19 -14.66
C ARG A 66 -2.50 8.20 -13.74
N LYS A 67 -3.70 8.25 -14.32
CA LYS A 67 -4.96 8.01 -13.62
C LYS A 67 -5.11 6.52 -13.36
N ALA A 68 -4.93 6.11 -12.10
CA ALA A 68 -5.04 4.72 -11.70
C ALA A 68 -6.33 4.44 -10.93
N ALA A 69 -7.08 3.41 -11.32
CA ALA A 69 -8.15 2.83 -10.53
C ALA A 69 -7.63 1.61 -9.75
N LEU A 70 -7.97 1.52 -8.47
CA LEU A 70 -7.68 0.34 -7.64
C LEU A 70 -9.00 -0.28 -7.21
N VAL A 71 -9.22 -1.55 -7.58
CA VAL A 71 -10.46 -2.28 -7.31
C VAL A 71 -10.19 -3.39 -6.32
N GLU A 72 -11.03 -3.54 -5.30
CA GLU A 72 -10.91 -4.57 -4.28
C GLU A 72 -12.27 -5.23 -4.02
N ARG A 73 -12.25 -6.54 -3.78
CA ARG A 73 -13.43 -7.32 -3.44
C ARG A 73 -13.76 -7.23 -1.95
N GLN A 74 -12.74 -7.14 -1.09
CA GLN A 74 -12.88 -7.07 0.36
C GLN A 74 -13.40 -5.70 0.84
N PRO A 75 -14.03 -5.63 2.03
CA PRO A 75 -14.54 -4.38 2.62
C PRO A 75 -13.50 -3.34 2.97
N ARG A 76 -12.23 -3.75 3.00
CA ARG A 76 -11.08 -2.92 3.33
C ARG A 76 -9.90 -3.39 2.47
N PRO A 77 -9.04 -2.47 2.00
CA PRO A 77 -7.77 -2.83 1.41
C PRO A 77 -6.86 -3.45 2.47
N GLY A 78 -5.86 -4.20 2.04
CA GLY A 78 -4.80 -4.66 2.93
C GLY A 78 -5.21 -5.69 3.98
N VAL A 79 -6.43 -6.25 3.97
CA VAL A 79 -6.93 -7.17 5.01
C VAL A 79 -5.92 -8.29 5.35
N LYS A 80 -5.30 -8.90 4.33
CA LYS A 80 -4.27 -9.92 4.53
C LYS A 80 -2.97 -9.36 5.11
N LEU A 81 -2.56 -8.16 4.72
CA LEU A 81 -1.41 -7.47 5.30
C LEU A 81 -1.65 -7.17 6.78
N CYS A 82 -2.82 -6.65 7.11
CA CYS A 82 -3.23 -6.33 8.48
C CYS A 82 -3.17 -7.57 9.39
N ALA A 83 -3.55 -8.74 8.87
CA ALA A 83 -3.50 -9.99 9.62
C ALA A 83 -2.07 -10.53 9.86
N THR A 84 -1.06 -10.07 9.10
CA THR A 84 0.32 -10.54 9.28
C THR A 84 0.91 -10.09 10.62
N GLY A 85 1.83 -10.89 11.16
CA GLY A 85 2.54 -10.55 12.40
C GLY A 85 1.64 -10.42 13.62
N GLY A 86 0.49 -11.10 13.62
CA GLY A 86 -0.49 -11.05 14.70
C GLY A 86 -1.27 -9.74 14.77
N GLY A 87 -1.60 -9.13 13.62
CA GLY A 87 -2.32 -7.84 13.58
C GLY A 87 -1.41 -6.61 13.47
N ARG A 88 -0.10 -6.80 13.53
CA ARG A 88 0.90 -5.73 13.60
C ARG A 88 1.39 -5.27 12.23
N GLY A 89 1.19 -6.08 11.19
CA GLY A 89 1.68 -5.81 9.84
C GLY A 89 3.18 -6.06 9.73
N ASN A 90 3.59 -7.29 9.42
CA ASN A 90 4.98 -7.58 9.07
C ASN A 90 5.27 -7.02 7.67
N LEU A 91 5.84 -5.82 7.61
CA LEU A 91 5.97 -5.02 6.40
C LEU A 91 7.09 -5.51 5.49
N THR A 92 8.23 -5.87 6.07
CA THR A 92 9.42 -6.31 5.34
C THR A 92 10.44 -6.97 6.27
N ASN A 93 11.69 -7.14 5.81
CA ASN A 93 12.78 -7.69 6.59
C ASN A 93 14.10 -6.92 6.44
N THR A 94 15.07 -7.21 7.30
CA THR A 94 16.42 -6.61 7.27
C THR A 94 17.53 -7.60 6.92
N LEU A 95 17.20 -8.77 6.37
CA LEU A 95 18.22 -9.75 5.98
C LEU A 95 19.10 -9.19 4.85
N PRO A 96 20.36 -9.65 4.76
CA PRO A 96 21.17 -9.44 3.57
C PRO A 96 20.43 -9.89 2.31
N GLU A 97 20.68 -9.21 1.18
CA GLU A 97 19.97 -9.49 -0.09
C GLU A 97 20.11 -10.96 -0.49
N GLU A 98 21.31 -11.52 -0.38
CA GLU A 98 21.61 -12.91 -0.73
C GLU A 98 20.81 -13.88 0.12
N ASP A 99 20.76 -13.66 1.44
CA ASP A 99 20.00 -14.49 2.38
C ASP A 99 18.50 -14.39 2.12
N PHE A 100 18.00 -13.19 1.81
CA PHE A 100 16.60 -13.01 1.50
C PHE A 100 16.22 -13.66 0.16
N LEU A 101 17.05 -13.52 -0.87
CA LEU A 101 16.85 -14.14 -2.17
C LEU A 101 16.85 -15.67 -2.08
N ARG A 102 17.71 -16.26 -1.25
CA ARG A 102 17.73 -17.70 -0.99
C ARG A 102 16.38 -18.22 -0.51
N ARG A 103 15.59 -17.43 0.24
CA ARG A 103 14.25 -17.83 0.71
C ARG A 103 13.23 -18.00 -0.41
N PHE A 104 13.47 -17.45 -1.60
CA PHE A 104 12.62 -17.65 -2.77
C PHE A 104 12.98 -18.91 -3.58
N GLY A 105 14.06 -19.61 -3.21
CA GLY A 105 14.51 -20.83 -3.88
C GLY A 105 14.67 -20.65 -5.39
N ARG A 106 14.06 -21.53 -6.19
CA ARG A 106 14.12 -21.47 -7.67
C ARG A 106 13.58 -20.16 -8.26
N LYS A 107 12.74 -19.42 -7.54
CA LYS A 107 12.15 -18.15 -7.99
C LYS A 107 13.06 -16.95 -7.75
N ALA A 108 14.21 -17.12 -7.07
CA ALA A 108 15.12 -16.02 -6.76
C ALA A 108 15.51 -15.20 -7.99
N ARG A 109 15.83 -15.87 -9.12
CA ARG A 109 16.19 -15.20 -10.38
C ARG A 109 15.09 -14.28 -10.91
N PHE A 110 13.82 -14.66 -10.75
CA PHE A 110 12.68 -13.88 -11.20
C PHE A 110 12.43 -12.66 -10.29
N VAL A 111 12.57 -12.84 -8.97
CA VAL A 111 12.26 -11.81 -7.97
C VAL A 111 13.40 -10.80 -7.81
N ALA A 112 14.65 -11.20 -8.08
CA ALA A 112 15.83 -10.40 -7.81
C ALA A 112 15.83 -9.00 -8.48
N PRO A 113 15.44 -8.83 -9.76
CA PRO A 113 15.37 -7.50 -10.36
C PRO A 113 14.41 -6.56 -9.62
N ALA A 114 13.25 -7.07 -9.19
CA ALA A 114 12.27 -6.29 -8.44
C ALA A 114 12.80 -5.89 -7.06
N LEU A 115 13.46 -6.80 -6.34
CA LEU A 115 14.03 -6.51 -5.03
C LEU A 115 15.24 -5.57 -5.09
N ARG A 116 16.02 -5.58 -6.17
CA ARG A 116 17.10 -4.61 -6.35
C ARG A 116 16.58 -3.20 -6.68
N SER A 117 15.50 -3.11 -7.45
CA SER A 117 14.86 -1.82 -7.78
C SER A 117 14.09 -1.22 -6.60
N PHE A 118 13.32 -2.05 -5.89
CA PHE A 118 12.50 -1.65 -4.76
C PHE A 118 12.60 -2.65 -3.61
N GLY A 119 13.76 -2.66 -2.95
CA GLY A 119 14.07 -3.57 -1.85
C GLY A 119 13.60 -3.11 -0.47
N PRO A 120 13.88 -3.90 0.58
CA PRO A 120 13.42 -3.60 1.94
C PRO A 120 13.85 -2.23 2.47
N ARG A 121 15.07 -1.79 2.17
CA ARG A 121 15.56 -0.45 2.57
C ARG A 121 14.72 0.66 1.95
N ARG A 122 14.50 0.59 0.62
CA ARG A 122 13.67 1.55 -0.13
C ARG A 122 12.24 1.58 0.39
N LEU A 123 11.65 0.42 0.66
CA LEU A 123 10.30 0.32 1.21
C LEU A 123 10.20 0.98 2.60
N ARG A 124 11.18 0.78 3.47
CA ARG A 124 11.20 1.43 4.79
C ARG A 124 11.30 2.95 4.68
N SER A 125 12.16 3.47 3.81
CA SER A 125 12.24 4.91 3.54
C SER A 125 10.91 5.46 3.03
N PHE A 126 10.31 4.80 2.05
CA PHE A 126 9.01 5.18 1.49
C PHE A 126 7.91 5.24 2.56
N LEU A 127 7.86 4.24 3.45
CA LEU A 127 6.88 4.22 4.55
C LEU A 127 7.14 5.33 5.57
N ASN A 128 8.40 5.58 5.94
CA ASN A 128 8.77 6.67 6.83
C ASN A 128 8.36 8.04 6.22
N GLU A 129 8.64 8.27 4.93
CA GLU A 129 8.24 9.47 4.18
C GLU A 129 6.72 9.63 4.13
N SER A 130 5.98 8.52 4.13
CA SER A 130 4.52 8.48 4.17
C SER A 130 3.95 8.58 5.60
N GLY A 131 4.77 8.88 6.61
CA GLY A 131 4.33 9.03 8.01
C GLY A 131 4.14 7.72 8.78
N VAL A 132 4.65 6.60 8.26
CA VAL A 132 4.60 5.28 8.90
C VAL A 132 6.01 4.86 9.34
N PRO A 133 6.49 5.35 10.50
CA PRO A 133 7.80 4.97 11.01
C PRO A 133 7.90 3.46 11.26
N THR A 134 9.04 2.86 10.97
CA THR A 134 9.26 1.41 11.10
C THR A 134 10.32 1.04 12.14
N THR A 135 10.07 -0.04 12.88
CA THR A 135 11.00 -0.67 13.83
C THR A 135 11.35 -2.09 13.39
N VAL A 136 12.50 -2.60 13.86
CA VAL A 136 12.95 -3.97 13.62
C VAL A 136 12.76 -4.77 14.90
N GLU A 137 12.15 -5.95 14.79
CA GLU A 137 11.90 -6.87 15.90
C GLU A 137 12.30 -8.30 15.52
N ASP A 138 12.44 -9.16 16.55
CA ASP A 138 12.73 -10.60 16.41
C ASP A 138 13.91 -10.89 15.45
N GLY A 139 14.93 -10.03 15.49
CA GLY A 139 16.14 -10.11 14.68
C GLY A 139 16.05 -9.45 13.30
N TRP A 140 15.03 -9.77 12.50
CA TRP A 140 14.97 -9.31 11.10
C TRP A 140 13.62 -8.87 10.58
N ARG A 141 12.53 -8.95 11.37
CA ARG A 141 11.19 -8.58 10.91
C ARG A 141 10.97 -7.09 11.12
N VAL A 142 10.21 -6.47 10.23
CA VAL A 142 9.97 -5.02 10.27
C VAL A 142 8.49 -4.73 10.47
N TYR A 143 8.20 -3.91 11.47
CA TYR A 143 6.84 -3.53 11.88
C TYR A 143 6.67 -2.01 11.92
N PRO A 144 5.45 -1.48 11.82
CA PRO A 144 5.15 -0.09 12.18
C PRO A 144 5.46 0.13 13.67
N VAL A 145 6.00 1.30 14.01
CA VAL A 145 6.24 1.69 15.42
C VAL A 145 4.93 1.72 16.23
N SER A 146 3.78 1.96 15.58
CA SER A 146 2.45 1.92 16.22
C SER A 146 2.05 0.54 16.75
N GLY A 147 2.73 -0.53 16.31
CA GLY A 147 2.38 -1.92 16.61
C GLY A 147 1.05 -2.38 16.03
N ARG A 148 0.44 -1.61 15.12
CA ARG A 148 -0.89 -1.90 14.55
C ARG A 148 -0.91 -1.66 13.06
N ALA A 149 -1.57 -2.56 12.33
CA ALA A 149 -1.82 -2.44 10.90
C ALA A 149 -3.30 -2.15 10.63
N SER A 150 -3.78 -1.00 11.10
CA SER A 150 -5.17 -0.52 10.99
C SER A 150 -5.23 0.93 10.54
#